data_AF-A0A2D6USJ4-F1
#
_entry.id   AF-A0A2D6USJ4-F1
#
_cell.length_a   1.000
_cell.length_b   1.000
_cell.length_c   1.000
_cell.angle_alpha   90.00
_cell.angle_beta   90.00
_cell.angle_gamma   90.00
#
_symmetry.space_group_name_H-M   'P 1'
#
loop_
_entity.id
_entity.type
_entity.pdbx_description
1 polymer ?
#
loop_
_entity_poly.entity_id
_entity_poly.type
_entity_poly.pdbx_seq_one_letter_code
_entity_poly.pdbx_strand_id
1 'polypeptide(L)'
;MVMLSDPSLFINSLYDELDNREFARALIDSLAQGSNATLLFDESRHLQPDFLSLVYVQLFGYVVFAGSNEVARIIFLAAILLGAEVALMRTRNPLAWRHLHNLYRGRSTNYRVPHAHYVHPDTIREVFLNRVRIEHGYSREEFDMLSGTRLEELLGDETLVRFIVNRDAKLRQEQVLKAISRWSK
;
A
#
# COMPACT_ATOMS: atom_id res chain seq x y z
N MET A 1 -24.14 6.23 -54.64
CA MET A 1 -23.27 6.34 -53.44
C MET A 1 -23.90 7.36 -52.53
N VAL A 2 -24.46 6.92 -51.41
CA VAL A 2 -24.99 7.81 -50.36
C VAL A 2 -23.92 7.90 -49.28
N MET A 3 -23.53 9.12 -48.93
CA MET A 3 -22.58 9.37 -47.86
C MET A 3 -23.36 9.92 -46.67
N LEU A 4 -23.44 9.12 -45.60
CA LEU A 4 -23.93 9.55 -44.30
C LEU A 4 -22.74 10.07 -43.52
N SER A 5 -22.75 11.36 -43.18
CA SER A 5 -21.66 11.98 -42.42
C SER A 5 -21.66 11.61 -40.94
N ASP A 6 -22.82 11.19 -40.42
CA ASP A 6 -23.00 10.84 -39.01
C ASP A 6 -23.70 9.47 -38.91
N PRO A 7 -23.01 8.43 -38.39
CA PRO A 7 -23.59 7.11 -38.21
C PRO A 7 -24.44 6.99 -36.93
N SER A 8 -24.57 8.07 -36.13
CA SER A 8 -25.33 8.09 -34.87
C SER A 8 -26.76 7.57 -35.01
N LEU A 9 -27.36 7.73 -36.20
CA LEU A 9 -28.66 7.19 -36.60
C LEU A 9 -28.79 5.67 -36.37
N PHE A 10 -27.70 4.90 -36.51
CA PHE A 10 -27.72 3.44 -36.45
C PHE A 10 -27.18 2.85 -35.13
N ILE A 11 -26.45 3.65 -34.34
CA ILE A 11 -25.60 3.13 -33.26
C ILE A 11 -25.91 3.75 -31.89
N ASN A 12 -26.40 4.99 -31.86
CA ASN A 12 -26.73 5.67 -30.60
C ASN A 12 -28.20 5.48 -30.22
N SER A 13 -28.60 6.11 -29.11
CA SER A 13 -30.01 6.16 -28.67
C SER A 13 -30.95 6.77 -29.70
N LEU A 14 -30.44 7.38 -30.78
CA LEU A 14 -31.22 7.97 -31.85
C LEU A 14 -31.93 6.94 -32.75
N TYR A 15 -31.51 5.68 -32.73
CA TYR A 15 -32.12 4.64 -33.59
C TYR A 15 -33.61 4.44 -33.28
N ASP A 16 -33.97 4.48 -32.00
CA ASP A 16 -35.34 4.28 -31.52
C ASP A 16 -36.11 5.60 -31.30
N GLU A 17 -35.45 6.74 -31.54
CA GLU A 17 -36.07 8.06 -31.44
C GLU A 17 -36.64 8.49 -32.79
N LEU A 18 -37.81 9.14 -32.77
CA LEU A 18 -38.52 9.56 -33.99
C LEU A 18 -38.77 8.38 -34.95
N ASP A 19 -38.95 8.68 -36.25
CA ASP A 19 -39.11 7.66 -37.30
C ASP A 19 -37.75 7.18 -37.86
N ASN A 20 -36.66 7.36 -37.10
CA ASN A 20 -35.29 7.05 -37.55
C ASN A 20 -35.11 5.59 -37.91
N ARG A 21 -35.76 4.69 -37.16
CA ARG A 21 -35.76 3.25 -37.44
C ARG A 21 -36.37 2.92 -38.80
N GLU A 22 -37.47 3.58 -39.14
CA GLU A 22 -38.19 3.33 -40.39
C GLU A 22 -37.43 3.95 -41.58
N PHE A 23 -36.91 5.16 -41.39
CA PHE A 23 -36.01 5.81 -42.34
C PHE A 23 -34.74 4.99 -42.61
N ALA A 24 -34.08 4.48 -41.57
CA ALA A 24 -32.89 3.64 -41.69
C ALA A 24 -33.15 2.38 -42.52
N ARG A 25 -34.30 1.72 -42.32
CA ARG A 25 -34.71 0.55 -43.10
C ARG A 25 -34.97 0.92 -44.56
N ALA A 26 -35.76 1.97 -44.80
CA ALA A 26 -36.05 2.42 -46.16
C ALA A 26 -34.78 2.83 -46.92
N LEU A 27 -33.82 3.44 -46.22
CA LEU A 27 -32.53 3.82 -46.79
C LEU A 27 -31.68 2.59 -47.16
N ILE A 28 -31.60 1.60 -46.27
CA ILE A 28 -30.89 0.34 -46.55
C ILE A 28 -31.56 -0.38 -47.73
N ASP A 29 -32.88 -0.49 -47.75
CA ASP A 29 -33.64 -1.13 -48.83
C ASP A 29 -33.41 -0.43 -50.18
N SER A 30 -33.41 0.92 -50.17
CA SER A 30 -33.12 1.73 -51.35
C SER A 30 -31.69 1.56 -51.85
N LEU A 31 -30.72 1.38 -50.96
CA LEU A 31 -29.30 1.26 -51.32
C LEU A 31 -28.92 -0.16 -51.73
N ALA A 32 -29.51 -1.16 -51.08
CA ALA A 32 -29.27 -2.57 -51.35
C ALA A 32 -29.97 -3.03 -52.64
N GLN A 33 -31.06 -2.35 -53.06
CA GLN A 33 -31.83 -2.67 -54.29
C GLN A 33 -32.20 -4.16 -54.39
N GLY A 34 -32.48 -4.80 -53.25
CA GLY A 34 -32.80 -6.24 -53.17
C GLY A 34 -31.62 -7.20 -53.27
N SER A 35 -30.37 -6.71 -53.24
CA SER A 35 -29.15 -7.52 -53.18
C SER A 35 -28.60 -7.62 -51.76
N ASN A 36 -27.87 -8.70 -51.43
CA ASN A 36 -27.18 -8.83 -50.14
C ASN A 36 -26.05 -7.78 -50.08
N ALA A 37 -26.32 -6.64 -49.46
CA ALA A 37 -25.36 -5.58 -49.25
C ALA A 37 -24.66 -5.73 -47.89
N THR A 38 -23.34 -5.60 -47.87
CA THR A 38 -22.56 -5.53 -46.63
C THR A 38 -22.47 -4.07 -46.19
N LEU A 39 -23.10 -3.73 -45.06
CA LEU A 39 -22.90 -2.43 -44.42
C LEU A 39 -21.62 -2.45 -43.59
N LEU A 40 -20.71 -1.51 -43.84
CA LEU A 40 -19.53 -1.28 -43.03
C LEU A 40 -19.66 0.07 -42.34
N PHE A 41 -19.70 0.06 -41.01
CA PHE A 41 -19.71 1.25 -40.19
C PHE A 41 -18.27 1.63 -39.81
N ASP A 42 -17.84 2.83 -40.18
CA ASP A 42 -16.56 3.39 -39.73
C ASP A 42 -16.77 4.08 -38.38
N GLU A 43 -16.56 3.31 -37.31
CA GLU A 43 -16.77 3.72 -35.91
C GLU A 43 -15.58 4.41 -35.26
N SER A 44 -14.56 4.76 -36.05
CA SER A 44 -13.23 5.07 -35.52
C SER A 44 -13.14 6.34 -34.67
N ARG A 45 -14.24 7.06 -34.41
CA ARG A 45 -14.22 8.38 -33.73
C ARG A 45 -15.28 8.65 -32.66
N HIS A 46 -16.15 7.71 -32.30
CA HIS A 46 -17.08 7.92 -31.20
C HIS A 46 -16.56 7.33 -29.88
N LEU A 47 -16.03 8.22 -29.04
CA LEU A 47 -15.88 7.94 -27.61
C LEU A 47 -17.29 7.75 -27.05
N GLN A 48 -17.64 6.53 -26.64
CA GLN A 48 -18.90 6.28 -25.94
C GLN A 48 -18.97 7.24 -24.75
N PRO A 49 -20.10 7.95 -24.53
CA PRO A 49 -20.28 8.88 -23.42
C PRO A 49 -20.51 8.12 -22.11
N ASP A 50 -19.66 7.15 -21.82
CA ASP A 50 -19.58 6.51 -20.52
C ASP A 50 -18.71 7.38 -19.60
N PHE A 51 -19.06 7.43 -18.32
CA PHE A 51 -18.35 8.22 -17.32
C PHE A 51 -16.86 7.83 -17.26
N LEU A 52 -16.55 6.53 -17.37
CA LEU A 52 -15.18 6.03 -17.36
C LEU A 52 -14.40 6.49 -18.59
N SER A 53 -15.02 6.48 -19.77
CA SER A 53 -14.44 6.98 -21.02
C SER A 53 -14.14 8.48 -20.96
N LEU A 54 -15.05 9.26 -20.38
CA LEU A 54 -14.84 10.70 -20.17
C LEU A 54 -13.66 10.97 -19.24
N VAL A 55 -13.59 10.27 -18.11
CA VAL A 55 -12.47 10.38 -17.16
C VAL A 55 -11.15 9.99 -17.82
N TYR A 56 -11.15 8.90 -18.60
CA TYR A 56 -9.96 8.43 -19.32
C TYR A 56 -9.44 9.47 -20.31
N VAL A 57 -10.31 10.00 -21.17
CA VAL A 57 -9.95 11.02 -22.17
C VAL A 57 -9.45 12.29 -21.50
N GLN A 58 -10.11 12.72 -20.42
CA GLN A 58 -9.73 13.93 -19.71
C GLN A 58 -8.37 13.79 -19.02
N LEU A 59 -8.09 12.65 -18.38
CA LEU A 59 -6.78 12.34 -17.79
C LEU A 59 -5.68 12.34 -18.85
N PHE A 60 -5.92 11.68 -19.98
CA PHE A 60 -4.96 11.65 -21.07
C PHE A 60 -4.71 13.05 -21.64
N GLY A 61 -5.77 13.86 -21.76
CA GLY A 61 -5.66 15.27 -22.14
C GLY A 61 -4.76 16.08 -21.21
N TYR A 62 -4.87 15.88 -19.89
CA TYR A 62 -3.99 16.55 -18.93
C TYR A 62 -2.52 16.10 -19.04
N VAL A 63 -2.28 14.81 -19.30
CA VAL A 63 -0.91 14.30 -19.51
C VAL A 63 -0.28 14.92 -20.77
N VAL A 64 -1.01 14.97 -21.88
CA VAL A 64 -0.56 15.60 -23.12
C VAL A 64 -0.33 17.10 -22.91
N PHE A 65 -1.25 17.78 -22.23
CA PHE A 65 -1.13 19.20 -21.90
C PHE A 65 0.12 19.51 -21.07
N ALA A 66 0.38 18.72 -20.02
CA ALA A 66 1.60 18.81 -19.21
C ALA A 66 2.88 18.52 -20.02
N GLY A 67 2.78 17.66 -21.05
CA GLY A 67 3.88 17.46 -22.00
C GLY A 67 4.18 18.71 -22.84
N SER A 68 3.13 19.38 -23.33
CA SER A 68 3.26 20.54 -24.23
C SER A 68 3.64 21.86 -23.57
N ASN A 69 3.36 22.03 -22.28
CA ASN A 69 3.55 23.29 -21.56
C ASN A 69 4.51 23.13 -20.38
N GLU A 70 5.56 23.94 -20.34
CA GLU A 70 6.60 23.88 -19.29
C GLU A 70 6.05 24.12 -17.88
N VAL A 71 5.18 25.13 -17.71
CA VAL A 71 4.57 25.45 -16.41
C VAL A 71 3.66 24.32 -15.95
N ALA A 72 2.85 23.78 -16.86
CA ALA A 72 1.97 22.66 -16.56
C ALA A 72 2.77 21.41 -16.16
N ARG A 73 3.91 21.16 -16.80
CA ARG A 73 4.81 20.05 -16.45
C ARG A 73 5.34 20.16 -15.02
N ILE A 74 5.74 21.36 -14.60
CA ILE A 74 6.25 21.61 -13.25
C ILE A 74 5.15 21.41 -12.22
N ILE A 75 3.95 21.96 -12.46
CA ILE A 75 2.79 21.79 -11.57
C ILE A 75 2.41 20.32 -11.44
N PHE A 76 2.38 19.59 -12.56
CA PHE A 76 2.08 18.16 -12.58
C PHE A 76 3.09 17.34 -11.78
N LEU A 77 4.39 17.61 -11.95
CA LEU A 77 5.44 16.97 -11.17
C LEU A 77 5.30 17.28 -9.67
N ALA A 78 5.04 18.54 -9.31
CA ALA A 78 4.84 18.94 -7.91
C ALA A 78 3.64 18.22 -7.28
N ALA A 79 2.54 18.05 -8.01
CA ALA A 79 1.37 17.30 -7.54
C ALA A 79 1.69 15.82 -7.26
N ILE A 80 2.48 15.17 -8.13
CA ILE A 80 2.93 13.79 -7.92
C ILE A 80 3.81 13.67 -6.67
N LEU A 81 4.76 14.59 -6.49
CA LEU A 81 5.65 14.59 -5.33
C LEU A 81 4.86 14.78 -4.02
N LEU A 82 3.94 15.74 -3.99
CA LEU A 82 3.08 15.98 -2.83
C LEU A 82 2.21 14.74 -2.53
N GLY A 83 1.63 14.12 -3.56
CA GLY A 83 0.88 12.88 -3.41
C GLY A 83 1.73 11.73 -2.83
N ALA A 84 2.99 11.62 -3.25
CA ALA A 84 3.93 10.65 -2.70
C ALA A 84 4.26 10.94 -1.22
N GLU A 85 4.46 12.20 -0.84
CA GLU A 85 4.67 12.58 0.56
C GLU A 85 3.47 12.21 1.45
N VAL A 86 2.26 12.50 0.99
CA VAL A 86 1.02 12.12 1.70
C VAL A 86 0.90 10.60 1.83
N ALA A 87 1.23 9.86 0.77
CA ALA A 87 1.26 8.40 0.82
C ALA A 87 2.27 7.90 1.86
N LEU A 88 3.48 8.48 1.89
CA LEU A 88 4.51 8.16 2.88
C LEU A 88 4.07 8.48 4.31
N MET A 89 3.35 9.58 4.54
CA MET A 89 2.79 9.91 5.86
C MET A 89 1.75 8.87 6.32
N ARG A 90 1.02 8.25 5.38
CA ARG A 90 -0.01 7.26 5.70
C ARG A 90 0.57 5.86 5.89
N THR A 91 1.73 5.57 5.31
CA THR A 91 2.43 4.29 5.52
C THR A 91 3.01 4.22 6.94
N ARG A 92 2.68 3.15 7.67
CA ARG A 92 3.28 2.87 8.98
C ARG A 92 4.76 2.54 8.79
N ASN A 93 5.62 3.10 9.65
CA ASN A 93 7.02 2.70 9.70
C ASN A 93 7.11 1.19 9.93
N PRO A 94 7.90 0.45 9.12
CA PRO A 94 8.13 -0.96 9.41
C PRO A 94 8.82 -1.10 10.77
N LEU A 95 8.58 -2.23 11.42
CA LEU A 95 9.28 -2.60 12.65
C LEU A 95 10.80 -2.53 12.40
N ALA A 96 11.53 -1.97 13.36
CA ALA A 96 12.99 -1.86 13.27
C ALA A 96 13.59 -3.25 13.05
N TRP A 97 14.00 -3.53 11.82
CA TRP A 97 14.68 -4.77 11.48
C TRP A 97 15.98 -4.86 12.28
N ARG A 98 16.26 -6.04 12.86
CA ARG A 98 17.34 -6.31 13.83
C ARG A 98 18.77 -6.15 13.28
N HIS A 99 18.93 -5.64 12.07
CA HIS A 99 20.19 -5.51 11.36
C HIS A 99 20.81 -4.11 11.51
N LEU A 100 22.15 -4.07 11.40
CA LEU A 100 23.01 -2.92 11.70
C LEU A 100 22.66 -1.61 10.96
N HIS A 101 21.98 -1.72 9.81
CA HIS A 101 21.63 -0.59 8.96
C HIS A 101 20.13 -0.31 8.98
N ASN A 102 19.72 0.66 9.79
CA ASN A 102 18.37 1.21 9.75
C ASN A 102 18.29 2.26 8.62
N LEU A 103 17.72 1.88 7.46
CA LEU A 103 17.55 2.77 6.31
C LEU A 103 16.60 3.96 6.59
N TYR A 104 15.74 3.85 7.61
CA TYR A 104 14.85 4.93 8.08
C TYR A 104 15.54 5.91 9.01
N ARG A 105 16.75 5.58 9.48
CA ARG A 105 17.58 6.45 10.30
C ARG A 105 18.50 7.23 9.37
N GLY A 106 18.05 8.42 8.96
CA GLY A 106 18.84 9.32 8.13
C GLY A 106 20.27 9.49 8.68
N ARG A 107 21.27 9.50 7.78
CA ARG A 107 22.71 9.58 8.09
C ARG A 107 23.10 10.71 9.04
N SER A 108 22.26 11.74 9.22
CA SER A 108 22.49 12.86 10.13
C SER A 108 22.40 12.51 11.62
N THR A 109 21.84 11.35 11.99
CA THR A 109 21.68 10.95 13.41
C THR A 109 22.80 10.02 13.92
N ASN A 110 23.79 9.69 13.09
CA ASN A 110 24.88 8.77 13.44
C ASN A 110 25.92 9.32 14.43
N TYR A 111 25.71 10.51 15.00
CA TYR A 111 26.59 11.04 16.07
C TYR A 111 26.14 10.70 17.50
N ARG A 112 25.05 9.96 17.71
CA ARG A 112 24.71 9.47 19.06
C ARG A 112 24.44 7.98 19.08
N VAL A 113 25.51 7.26 19.41
CA VAL A 113 25.60 5.96 20.09
C VAL A 113 24.71 4.86 19.48
N PRO A 114 25.29 3.82 18.85
CA PRO A 114 24.56 2.68 18.27
C PRO A 114 23.68 1.89 19.27
N HIS A 115 23.68 2.26 20.55
CA HIS A 115 23.14 1.48 21.66
C HIS A 115 21.80 2.02 22.19
N ALA A 116 21.35 3.19 21.75
CA ALA A 116 20.17 3.86 22.34
C ALA A 116 18.82 3.17 22.03
N HIS A 117 18.78 2.20 21.11
CA HIS A 117 17.57 1.40 20.82
C HIS A 117 17.54 0.05 21.58
N TYR A 118 18.60 -0.32 22.29
CA TYR A 118 18.62 -1.51 23.17
C TYR A 118 18.14 -1.20 24.59
N VAL A 119 17.78 0.05 24.86
CA VAL A 119 17.37 0.54 26.18
C VAL A 119 15.87 0.36 26.43
N HIS A 120 15.09 0.00 25.41
CA HIS A 120 13.66 -0.24 25.60
C HIS A 120 13.45 -1.47 26.51
N PRO A 121 12.64 -1.38 27.58
CA PRO A 121 12.40 -2.48 28.51
C PRO A 121 11.98 -3.79 27.82
N ASP A 122 11.16 -3.70 26.76
CA ASP A 122 10.71 -4.86 26.02
C ASP A 122 11.83 -5.57 25.24
N THR A 123 12.78 -4.82 24.66
CA THR A 123 13.95 -5.40 23.99
C THR A 123 14.84 -6.14 24.99
N ILE A 124 15.04 -5.57 26.18
CA ILE A 124 15.81 -6.19 27.26
C ILE A 124 15.11 -7.49 27.72
N ARG A 125 13.78 -7.46 27.86
CA ARG A 125 12.96 -8.63 28.20
C ARG A 125 13.13 -9.76 27.16
N GLU A 126 12.99 -9.46 25.88
CA GLU A 126 13.10 -10.46 24.81
C GLU A 126 14.50 -11.09 24.73
N VAL A 127 15.55 -10.28 24.86
CA VAL A 127 16.93 -10.77 24.83
C VAL A 127 17.21 -11.65 26.05
N PHE A 128 16.74 -11.22 27.23
CA PHE A 128 16.91 -11.97 28.46
C PHE A 128 16.13 -13.30 28.44
N LEU A 129 14.87 -13.32 28.00
CA LEU A 129 14.10 -14.56 27.83
C LEU A 129 14.77 -15.52 26.85
N ASN A 130 15.33 -15.01 25.75
CA ASN A 130 16.12 -15.84 24.84
C ASN A 130 17.37 -16.42 25.49
N ARG A 131 18.04 -15.66 26.38
CA ARG A 131 19.17 -16.15 27.15
C ARG A 131 18.76 -17.27 28.11
N VAL A 132 17.67 -17.09 28.86
CA VAL A 132 17.11 -18.13 29.75
C VAL A 132 16.77 -19.40 28.96
N ARG A 133 16.10 -19.25 27.81
CA ARG A 133 15.77 -20.36 26.92
C ARG A 133 17.01 -21.16 26.50
N ILE A 134 18.07 -20.48 26.08
CA ILE A 134 19.32 -21.12 25.62
C ILE A 134 20.05 -21.81 26.77
N GLU A 135 20.15 -21.16 27.93
CA GLU A 135 20.88 -21.68 29.10
C GLU A 135 20.25 -22.95 29.72
N HIS A 136 18.93 -23.09 29.56
CA HIS A 136 18.17 -24.26 29.99
C HIS A 136 17.92 -25.27 28.85
N GLY A 137 18.38 -24.98 27.63
CA GLY A 137 18.32 -25.91 26.49
C GLY A 137 16.93 -26.10 25.88
N TYR A 138 16.00 -25.17 26.10
CA TYR A 138 14.63 -25.29 25.56
C TYR A 138 14.56 -24.91 24.07
N SER A 139 13.76 -25.65 23.29
CA SER A 139 13.33 -25.20 21.96
C SER A 139 12.41 -23.97 22.07
N ARG A 140 12.12 -23.27 20.96
CA ARG A 140 11.25 -22.08 21.02
C ARG A 140 9.82 -22.48 21.40
N GLU A 141 9.36 -23.57 20.81
CA GLU A 141 8.02 -24.11 20.97
C GLU A 141 7.79 -24.60 22.41
N GLU A 142 8.77 -25.29 23.00
CA GLU A 142 8.70 -25.72 24.41
C GLU A 142 8.74 -24.53 25.38
N PHE A 143 9.52 -23.50 25.07
CA PHE A 143 9.64 -22.33 25.91
C PHE A 143 8.37 -21.48 25.93
N ASP A 144 7.70 -21.36 24.78
CA ASP A 144 6.43 -20.63 24.67
C ASP A 144 5.27 -21.38 25.36
N MET A 145 5.41 -22.69 25.56
CA MET A 145 4.45 -23.52 26.32
C MET A 145 4.71 -23.54 27.84
N LEU A 146 5.78 -22.91 28.33
CA LEU A 146 6.08 -22.87 29.76
C LEU A 146 4.99 -22.10 30.53
N SER A 147 4.52 -22.70 31.64
CA SER A 147 3.62 -22.00 32.55
C SER A 147 4.35 -20.85 33.27
N GLY A 148 3.60 -19.81 33.63
CA GLY A 148 4.16 -18.65 34.35
C GLY A 148 4.89 -19.06 35.63
N THR A 149 4.37 -20.03 36.38
CA THR A 149 4.98 -20.57 37.60
C THR A 149 6.34 -21.23 37.33
N ARG A 150 6.47 -21.97 36.22
CA ARG A 150 7.75 -22.60 35.86
C ARG A 150 8.78 -21.56 35.42
N LEU A 151 8.34 -20.50 34.75
CA LEU A 151 9.20 -19.38 34.40
C LEU A 151 9.69 -18.64 35.65
N GLU A 152 8.86 -18.49 36.67
CA GLU A 152 9.25 -17.91 37.96
C GLU A 152 10.34 -18.73 38.67
N GLU A 153 10.20 -20.06 38.67
CA GLU A 153 11.23 -20.97 39.21
C GLU A 153 12.56 -20.87 38.46
N LEU A 154 12.53 -20.75 37.12
CA LEU A 154 13.73 -20.61 36.28
C LEU A 154 14.45 -19.29 36.51
N LEU A 155 13.72 -18.23 36.87
CA LEU A 155 14.27 -16.91 37.10
C LEU A 155 14.90 -16.77 38.49
N GLY A 156 14.29 -17.35 39.53
CA GLY A 156 14.83 -17.39 40.90
C GLY A 156 14.97 -16.04 41.62
N ASP A 157 14.77 -14.91 40.94
CA ASP A 157 14.86 -13.54 41.48
C ASP A 157 13.51 -12.81 41.32
N GLU A 158 12.96 -12.33 42.43
CA GLU A 158 11.70 -11.58 42.49
C GLU A 158 11.72 -10.31 41.61
N THR A 159 12.89 -9.70 41.42
CA THR A 159 13.07 -8.50 40.57
C THR A 159 12.91 -8.86 39.09
N LEU A 160 13.48 -10.00 38.67
CA LEU A 160 13.37 -10.50 37.30
C LEU A 160 11.96 -11.00 37.01
N VAL A 161 11.33 -11.68 37.96
CA VAL A 161 9.92 -12.10 37.86
C VAL A 161 9.01 -10.89 37.65
N ARG A 162 9.15 -9.84 38.46
CA ARG A 162 8.34 -8.61 38.29
C ARG A 162 8.57 -7.92 36.95
N PHE A 163 9.79 -7.94 36.43
CA PHE A 163 10.14 -7.33 35.15
C PHE A 163 9.62 -8.10 33.94
N ILE A 164 9.64 -9.43 34.01
CA ILE A 164 9.30 -10.34 32.90
C ILE A 164 7.81 -10.72 32.91
N VAL A 165 7.28 -11.17 34.05
CA VAL A 165 5.91 -11.72 34.20
C VAL A 165 4.90 -10.60 34.44
N ASN A 166 5.14 -9.74 35.44
CA ASN A 166 4.19 -8.68 35.83
C ASN A 166 4.30 -7.40 34.98
N ARG A 167 5.22 -7.37 34.00
CA ARG A 167 5.49 -6.25 33.09
C ARG A 167 5.55 -4.88 33.79
N ASP A 168 6.13 -4.81 34.99
CA ASP A 168 6.19 -3.55 35.72
C ASP A 168 7.24 -2.60 35.11
N ALA A 169 6.75 -1.57 34.40
CA ALA A 169 7.56 -0.56 33.75
C ALA A 169 8.20 0.45 34.73
N LYS A 170 7.86 0.41 36.02
CA LYS A 170 8.40 1.33 37.03
C LYS A 170 9.76 0.91 37.60
N LEU A 171 10.25 -0.28 37.28
CA LEU A 171 11.57 -0.74 37.71
C LEU A 171 12.67 0.09 37.03
N ARG A 172 13.60 0.64 37.82
CA ARG A 172 14.75 1.37 37.28
C ARG A 172 15.61 0.40 36.47
N GLN A 173 15.97 0.79 35.26
CA GLN A 173 16.78 -0.01 34.34
C GLN A 173 18.08 -0.52 34.98
N GLU A 174 18.74 0.30 35.81
CA GLU A 174 19.96 -0.08 36.52
C GLU A 174 19.76 -1.28 37.46
N GLN A 175 18.60 -1.36 38.13
CA GLN A 175 18.27 -2.47 39.03
C GLN A 175 18.05 -3.77 38.25
N VAL A 176 17.36 -3.67 37.11
CA VAL A 176 17.13 -4.82 36.20
C VAL A 176 18.44 -5.31 35.60
N LEU A 177 19.29 -4.42 35.09
CA LEU A 177 20.59 -4.78 34.53
C LEU A 177 21.50 -5.44 35.57
N LYS A 178 21.49 -4.95 36.81
CA LYS A 178 22.25 -5.54 37.92
C LYS A 178 21.72 -6.93 38.32
N ALA A 179 20.41 -7.14 38.26
CA ALA A 179 19.81 -8.45 38.47
C ALA A 179 20.20 -9.42 37.34
N ILE A 180 20.10 -8.99 36.07
CA ILE A 180 20.51 -9.79 34.90
C ILE A 180 22.00 -10.13 34.93
N SER A 181 22.86 -9.22 35.39
CA SER A 181 24.31 -9.48 35.50
C SER A 181 24.65 -10.47 36.62
N ARG A 182 23.84 -10.52 37.67
CA ARG A 182 23.98 -11.45 38.80
C ARG A 182 23.34 -12.80 38.52
N TRP A 183 22.39 -12.85 37.60
CA TRP A 183 21.78 -14.07 37.13
C TRP A 183 22.83 -14.89 36.37
N SER A 184 23.44 -15.82 37.10
CA SER A 184 24.19 -16.96 36.57
C SER A 184 23.57 -18.23 37.14
N LYS A 185 23.63 -19.30 36.34
CA LYS A 185 23.26 -20.65 36.76
C LYS A 185 24.25 -21.18 37.80
#